data_AF-A0A642UN85-F1
#
_entry.id   AF-A0A642UN85-F1
#
_cell.length_a   1.000
_cell.length_b   1.000
_cell.length_c   1.000
_cell.angle_alpha   90.00
_cell.angle_beta   90.00
_cell.angle_gamma   90.00
#
_symmetry.space_group_name_H-M   'P 1'
#
loop_
_entity.id
_entity.type
_entity.pdbx_description
1 polymer ?
#
loop_
_entity_poly.entity_id
_entity_poly.type
_entity_poly.pdbx_seq_one_letter_code
_entity_poly.pdbx_strand_id
1 'polypeptide(L)'
;MFSRDSYYKKEQKRIIEEVGDLLLELVLQFLPHLQFHESARLDMWEVVAIKINNSRVSQQVAETRGDIEKVEEIPLLNGLFVTELYEMMMKEWKQKHISLNPHTHQWTRPEDIKASMSTHRDALLFQLYQLTGYGYEVMADLAKERLEASHRLVYSKEFDGGDDHEPTTSAELLAKHRNNQSDVKLESLEKELKKTQQKLALVEAENKRLLELNHELLQQMGGKSHQ
;
A
#
# COMPACT_ATOMS: atom_id res chain seq x y z
N MET A 1 -16.93 30.42 18.79
CA MET A 1 -17.13 28.95 18.81
C MET A 1 -15.77 28.31 18.64
N PHE A 2 -15.20 27.72 19.69
CA PHE A 2 -13.90 27.05 19.62
C PHE A 2 -14.08 25.66 18.98
N SER A 3 -13.54 25.42 17.79
CA SER A 3 -13.41 24.06 17.28
C SER A 3 -12.53 23.27 18.25
N ARG A 4 -13.10 22.27 18.92
CA ARG A 4 -12.37 21.32 19.77
C ARG A 4 -11.60 20.36 18.86
N ASP A 5 -10.53 20.84 18.24
CA ASP A 5 -9.57 19.95 17.62
C ASP A 5 -8.99 19.05 18.72
N SER A 6 -9.14 17.73 18.55
CA SER A 6 -8.58 16.73 19.48
C SER A 6 -7.08 16.98 19.66
N TYR A 7 -6.58 16.76 20.88
CA TYR A 7 -5.14 16.88 21.20
C TYR A 7 -4.27 16.15 20.17
N TYR A 8 -4.72 14.96 19.74
CA TYR A 8 -4.06 14.17 18.70
C TYR A 8 -3.91 14.92 17.38
N LYS A 9 -4.95 15.62 16.90
CA LYS A 9 -4.89 16.39 15.65
C LYS A 9 -3.97 17.60 15.77
N LYS A 10 -3.91 18.22 16.95
CA LYS A 10 -2.99 19.34 17.20
C LYS A 10 -1.55 18.87 17.19
N GLU A 11 -1.28 17.72 17.81
CA GLU A 11 0.04 17.11 17.83
C GLU A 11 0.48 16.67 16.43
N GLN A 12 -0.41 16.05 15.64
CA GLN A 12 -0.13 15.72 14.24
C GLN A 12 0.22 16.95 13.41
N LYS A 13 -0.53 18.05 13.54
CA LYS A 13 -0.23 19.32 12.85
C LYS A 13 1.14 19.85 13.24
N ARG A 14 1.48 19.83 14.53
CA ARG A 14 2.81 20.23 15.03
C ARG A 14 3.93 19.42 14.39
N ILE A 15 3.79 18.09 14.36
CA ILE A 15 4.78 17.20 13.75
C ILE A 15 4.90 17.44 12.24
N ILE A 16 3.80 17.74 11.54
CA ILE A 16 3.82 18.08 10.11
C ILE A 16 4.51 19.41 9.85
N GLU A 17 4.34 20.39 10.72
CA GLU A 17 5.06 21.65 10.62
C GLU A 17 6.57 21.46 10.80
N GLU A 18 6.97 20.59 11.74
CA GLU A 18 8.38 20.31 12.04
C GLU A 18 9.07 19.42 10.99
N VAL A 19 8.37 18.37 10.51
CA VAL A 19 8.98 17.28 9.75
C VAL A 19 8.44 17.16 8.32
N GLY A 20 7.34 17.84 8.00
CA GLY A 20 6.60 17.63 6.75
C GLY A 20 7.43 17.83 5.48
N ASP A 21 8.34 18.81 5.47
CA ASP A 21 9.18 19.07 4.29
C ASP A 21 10.24 17.98 4.11
N LEU A 22 10.97 17.65 5.18
CA LEU A 22 11.94 16.55 5.20
C LEU A 22 11.30 15.21 4.81
N LEU A 23 10.09 14.95 5.30
CA LEU A 23 9.32 13.76 4.95
C LEU A 23 9.08 13.71 3.43
N LEU A 24 8.60 14.80 2.84
CA LEU A 24 8.28 14.81 1.41
C LEU A 24 9.53 14.69 0.53
N GLU A 25 10.64 15.31 0.92
CA GLU A 25 11.93 15.14 0.24
C GLU A 25 12.42 13.69 0.28
N LEU A 26 12.35 13.04 1.45
CA LEU A 26 12.72 11.64 1.60
C LEU A 26 11.77 10.72 0.83
N VAL A 27 10.48 11.00 0.82
CA VAL A 27 9.50 10.25 0.03
C VAL A 27 9.76 10.42 -1.46
N LEU A 28 10.23 11.59 -1.91
CA LEU A 28 10.63 11.81 -3.31
C LEU A 28 11.92 11.07 -3.65
N GLN A 29 12.86 10.95 -2.70
CA GLN A 29 14.11 10.22 -2.89
C GLN A 29 13.91 8.69 -2.91
N PHE A 30 13.11 8.15 -1.99
CA PHE A 30 12.95 6.71 -1.78
C PHE A 30 11.73 6.12 -2.48
N LEU A 31 10.76 6.95 -2.85
CA LEU A 31 9.52 6.58 -3.53
C LEU A 31 8.84 5.34 -2.92
N PRO A 32 8.62 5.30 -1.59
CA PRO A 32 8.04 4.12 -0.92
C PRO A 32 6.64 3.78 -1.47
N HIS A 33 5.88 4.78 -1.89
CA HIS A 33 4.53 4.64 -2.42
C HIS A 33 4.45 4.04 -3.84
N LEU A 34 5.58 3.92 -4.55
CA LEU A 34 5.65 3.30 -5.88
C LEU A 34 6.14 1.84 -5.84
N GLN A 35 6.47 1.32 -4.66
CA GLN A 35 6.95 -0.05 -4.53
C GLN A 35 5.84 -1.04 -4.91
N PHE A 36 6.18 -1.98 -5.79
CA PHE A 36 5.23 -2.97 -6.30
C PHE A 36 4.79 -3.98 -5.23
N HIS A 37 5.71 -4.39 -4.36
CA HIS A 37 5.45 -5.35 -3.29
C HIS A 37 5.11 -4.64 -1.99
N GLU A 38 4.10 -5.14 -1.28
CA GLU A 38 3.67 -4.59 0.01
C GLU A 38 4.76 -4.64 1.08
N SER A 39 5.55 -5.72 1.14
CA SER A 39 6.68 -5.82 2.07
C SER A 39 7.73 -4.74 1.78
N ALA A 40 8.14 -4.60 0.52
CA ALA A 40 9.11 -3.58 0.11
C ALA A 40 8.61 -2.15 0.36
N ARG A 41 7.29 -1.93 0.23
CA ARG A 41 6.65 -0.66 0.58
C ARG A 41 6.78 -0.36 2.08
N LEU A 42 6.44 -1.32 2.94
CA LEU A 42 6.55 -1.16 4.40
C LEU A 42 8.00 -0.94 4.84
N ASP A 43 8.93 -1.72 4.31
CA ASP A 43 10.37 -1.58 4.59
C ASP A 43 10.87 -0.18 4.19
N MET A 44 10.45 0.32 3.03
CA MET A 44 10.87 1.64 2.56
C MET A 44 10.30 2.78 3.39
N TRP A 45 9.05 2.64 3.87
CA TRP A 45 8.48 3.59 4.83
C TRP A 45 9.22 3.59 6.17
N GLU A 46 9.67 2.43 6.62
CA GLU A 46 10.50 2.32 7.83
C GLU A 46 11.87 2.99 7.64
N VAL A 47 12.51 2.80 6.47
CA VAL A 47 13.75 3.52 6.11
C VAL A 47 13.56 5.03 6.15
N VAL A 48 12.45 5.55 5.62
CA VAL A 48 12.12 6.97 5.68
C VAL A 48 11.95 7.43 7.14
N ALA A 49 11.23 6.68 7.96
CA ALA A 49 11.05 6.99 9.38
C ALA A 49 12.38 7.01 10.15
N ILE A 50 13.25 6.03 9.93
CA ILE A 50 14.60 5.97 10.51
C ILE A 50 15.41 7.22 10.12
N LYS A 51 15.39 7.61 8.84
CA LYS A 51 16.11 8.80 8.37
C LYS A 51 15.61 10.08 9.00
N ILE A 52 14.30 10.22 9.16
CA ILE A 52 13.68 11.35 9.87
C ILE A 52 14.15 11.39 11.32
N ASN A 53 14.06 10.25 12.03
CA ASN A 53 14.48 10.17 13.42
C ASN A 53 15.97 10.51 13.58
N ASN A 54 16.83 9.99 12.71
CA ASN A 54 18.25 10.30 12.70
C ASN A 54 18.52 11.80 12.48
N SER A 55 17.75 12.45 11.59
CA SER A 55 17.87 13.89 11.37
C SER A 55 17.46 14.70 12.60
N ARG A 56 16.35 14.34 13.25
CA ARG A 56 15.85 15.01 14.46
C ARG A 56 16.83 14.85 15.62
N VAL A 57 17.32 13.63 15.84
CA VAL A 57 18.36 13.34 16.84
C VAL A 57 19.63 14.16 16.56
N SER A 58 20.08 14.22 15.30
CA SER A 58 21.30 14.96 14.93
C SER A 58 21.14 16.47 15.15
N GLN A 59 19.98 17.04 14.81
CA GLN A 59 19.68 18.46 15.04
C GLN A 59 19.68 18.78 16.54
N GLN A 60 19.03 17.95 17.34
CA GLN A 60 18.92 18.16 18.77
C GLN A 60 20.27 18.03 19.48
N VAL A 61 21.09 17.04 19.11
CA VAL A 61 22.47 16.90 19.62
C VAL A 61 23.32 18.13 19.31
N ALA A 62 23.16 18.72 18.12
CA ALA A 62 23.87 19.93 17.73
C ALA A 62 23.42 21.15 18.56
N GLU A 63 22.12 21.25 18.86
CA GLU A 63 21.54 22.35 19.64
C GLU A 63 21.86 22.25 21.14
N THR A 64 21.83 21.04 21.73
CA THR A 64 22.08 20.83 23.16
C THR A 64 23.57 20.66 23.50
N ARG A 65 24.49 20.78 22.54
CA ARG A 65 25.94 20.56 22.73
C ARG A 65 26.26 19.21 23.40
N GLY A 66 25.49 18.16 23.10
CA GLY A 66 25.74 16.81 23.59
C GLY A 66 25.11 16.46 24.95
N ASP A 67 24.09 17.19 25.39
CA ASP A 67 23.29 16.83 26.57
C ASP A 67 22.37 15.62 26.22
N ILE A 68 22.78 14.42 26.62
CA ILE A 68 22.19 13.13 26.17
C ILE A 68 20.76 12.94 26.68
N GLU A 69 20.46 13.41 27.90
CA GLU A 69 19.15 13.21 28.54
C GLU A 69 18.00 13.88 27.75
N LYS A 70 18.26 15.02 27.10
CA LYS A 70 17.26 15.71 26.26
C LYS A 70 17.03 15.03 24.91
N VAL A 71 17.95 14.18 24.46
CA VAL A 71 17.85 13.48 23.18
C VAL A 71 16.97 12.22 23.31
N GLU A 72 16.96 11.59 24.49
CA GLU A 72 16.11 10.42 24.78
C GLU A 72 14.60 10.76 24.87
N GLU A 73 14.25 12.05 25.06
CA GLU A 73 12.86 12.50 25.12
C GLU A 73 12.18 12.65 23.75
N ILE A 74 12.92 12.50 22.64
CA ILE A 74 12.35 12.66 21.30
C ILE A 74 11.51 11.41 20.95
N PRO A 75 10.19 11.55 20.74
CA PRO A 75 9.38 10.42 20.30
C PRO A 75 9.83 9.99 18.90
N LEU A 76 10.25 8.72 18.80
CA LEU A 76 10.63 8.09 17.55
C LEU A 76 9.37 7.83 16.71
N LEU A 77 9.42 8.24 15.44
CA LEU A 77 8.37 7.99 14.48
C LEU A 77 8.58 6.61 13.85
N ASN A 78 7.50 5.86 13.63
CA ASN A 78 7.54 4.57 12.92
C ASN A 78 7.07 4.74 11.47
N GLY A 79 7.38 3.76 10.60
CA GLY A 79 7.01 3.80 9.19
C GLY A 79 5.50 3.97 8.96
N LEU A 80 4.66 3.34 9.78
CA LEU A 80 3.20 3.45 9.67
C LEU A 80 2.71 4.88 9.91
N PHE A 81 3.15 5.51 10.99
CA PHE A 81 2.77 6.88 11.33
C PHE A 81 3.25 7.87 10.26
N VAL A 82 4.47 7.69 9.77
CA VAL A 82 5.02 8.50 8.68
C VAL A 82 4.21 8.34 7.38
N THR A 83 3.73 7.12 7.11
CA THR A 83 2.83 6.84 5.99
C THR A 83 1.52 7.60 6.16
N GLU A 84 0.89 7.54 7.34
CA GLU A 84 -0.37 8.25 7.62
C GLU A 84 -0.22 9.76 7.47
N LEU A 85 0.90 10.35 7.92
CA LEU A 85 1.19 11.77 7.74
C LEU A 85 1.28 12.14 6.26
N TYR A 86 2.02 11.36 5.47
CA TYR A 86 2.12 11.57 4.03
C TYR A 86 0.75 11.47 3.34
N GLU A 87 -0.02 10.42 3.62
CA GLU A 87 -1.34 10.21 3.03
C GLU A 87 -2.30 11.33 3.38
N MET A 88 -2.25 11.83 4.60
CA MET A 88 -3.05 12.97 5.04
C MET A 88 -2.68 14.24 4.27
N MET A 89 -1.39 14.60 4.20
CA MET A 89 -0.93 15.77 3.44
C MET A 89 -1.30 15.67 1.95
N MET A 90 -1.11 14.50 1.36
CA MET A 90 -1.46 14.24 -0.04
C MET A 90 -2.97 14.34 -0.26
N LYS A 91 -3.80 13.84 0.66
CA LYS A 91 -5.25 13.92 0.57
C LYS A 91 -5.76 15.36 0.67
N GLU A 92 -5.25 16.14 1.62
CA GLU A 92 -5.60 17.56 1.78
C GLU A 92 -5.19 18.36 0.54
N TRP A 93 -4.00 18.12 0.01
CA TRP A 93 -3.53 18.75 -1.22
C TRP A 93 -4.40 18.38 -2.43
N LYS A 94 -4.74 17.10 -2.62
CA LYS A 94 -5.64 16.66 -3.69
C LYS A 94 -7.01 17.31 -3.58
N GLN A 95 -7.58 17.42 -2.38
CA GLN A 95 -8.88 18.08 -2.19
C GLN A 95 -8.84 19.57 -2.53
N LYS A 96 -7.71 20.23 -2.26
CA LYS A 96 -7.52 21.65 -2.55
C LYS A 96 -7.28 21.92 -4.05
N HIS A 97 -6.52 21.08 -4.73
CA HIS A 97 -6.03 21.35 -6.08
C HIS A 97 -6.67 20.51 -7.19
N ILE A 98 -7.26 19.35 -6.86
CA ILE A 98 -7.89 18.47 -7.84
C ILE A 98 -9.40 18.54 -7.63
N SER A 99 -10.07 19.17 -8.59
CA SER A 99 -11.52 19.24 -8.61
C SER A 99 -12.05 18.91 -10.01
N LEU A 100 -13.21 18.27 -10.04
CA LEU A 100 -13.97 18.13 -11.28
C LEU A 100 -14.81 19.39 -11.44
N ASN A 101 -14.60 20.13 -12.52
CA ASN A 101 -15.48 21.25 -12.82
C ASN A 101 -16.85 20.68 -13.25
N PRO A 102 -17.93 20.96 -12.52
CA PRO A 102 -19.24 20.36 -12.79
C PRO A 102 -19.86 20.86 -14.10
N HIS A 103 -19.44 22.01 -14.61
CA HIS A 103 -19.98 22.60 -15.83
C HIS A 103 -19.29 22.11 -17.10
N THR A 104 -17.99 21.82 -17.02
CA THR A 104 -17.21 21.35 -18.18
C THR A 104 -16.95 19.84 -18.15
N HIS A 105 -17.25 19.17 -17.03
CA HIS A 105 -16.86 17.77 -16.75
C HIS A 105 -15.36 17.50 -16.98
N GLN A 106 -14.53 18.55 -16.90
CA GLN A 106 -13.09 18.44 -17.04
C GLN A 106 -12.45 18.49 -15.65
N TRP A 107 -11.47 17.60 -15.45
CA TRP A 107 -10.58 17.65 -14.30
C TRP A 107 -9.66 18.87 -14.40
N THR A 108 -9.25 19.39 -13.25
CA THR A 108 -8.25 20.47 -13.17
C THR A 108 -6.99 20.09 -13.96
N ARG A 109 -6.55 20.96 -14.87
CA ARG A 109 -5.38 20.66 -15.69
C ARG A 109 -4.10 20.79 -14.86
N PRO A 110 -3.05 20.01 -15.16
CA PRO A 110 -1.77 20.12 -14.47
C PRO A 110 -1.18 21.54 -14.49
N GLU A 111 -1.40 22.30 -15.56
CA GLU A 111 -0.94 23.69 -15.70
C GLU A 111 -1.63 24.63 -14.70
N ASP A 112 -2.95 24.46 -14.52
CA ASP A 112 -3.74 25.23 -13.56
C ASP A 112 -3.33 24.90 -12.12
N ILE A 113 -3.02 23.63 -11.86
CA ILE A 113 -2.50 23.18 -10.56
C ILE A 113 -1.15 23.85 -10.29
N LYS A 114 -0.22 23.84 -11.26
CA LYS A 114 1.09 24.53 -11.16
C LYS A 114 0.95 26.02 -10.87
N ALA A 115 0.03 26.70 -11.55
CA ALA A 115 -0.22 28.13 -11.32
C ALA A 115 -0.77 28.42 -9.91
N SER A 116 -1.44 27.45 -9.29
CA SER A 116 -2.03 27.58 -7.95
C SER A 116 -1.10 27.21 -6.78
N MET A 117 0.11 26.71 -7.07
CA MET A 117 1.08 26.34 -6.02
C MET A 117 1.74 27.59 -5.45
N SER A 118 1.76 27.69 -4.13
CA SER A 118 2.39 28.83 -3.44
C SER A 118 3.53 28.42 -2.51
N THR A 119 3.63 27.15 -2.12
CA THR A 119 4.63 26.67 -1.17
C THR A 119 5.56 25.61 -1.77
N HIS A 120 6.78 25.50 -1.23
CA HIS A 120 7.71 24.43 -1.59
C HIS A 120 7.09 23.04 -1.37
N ARG A 121 6.35 22.90 -0.26
CA ARG A 121 5.57 21.70 0.07
C ARG A 121 4.57 21.32 -1.02
N ASP A 122 3.82 22.29 -1.55
CA ASP A 122 2.87 22.05 -2.65
C ASP A 122 3.59 21.56 -3.92
N ALA A 123 4.79 22.08 -4.20
CA ALA A 123 5.59 21.65 -5.34
C ALA A 123 6.10 20.21 -5.18
N LEU A 124 6.56 19.82 -3.99
CA LEU A 124 6.96 18.43 -3.70
C LEU A 124 5.77 17.47 -3.82
N LEU A 125 4.62 17.82 -3.24
CA LEU A 125 3.40 17.02 -3.34
C LEU A 125 2.93 16.85 -4.78
N PHE A 126 3.04 17.89 -5.60
CA PHE A 126 2.71 17.80 -7.01
C PHE A 126 3.65 16.86 -7.79
N GLN A 127 4.96 16.95 -7.55
CA GLN A 127 5.91 16.03 -8.19
C GLN A 127 5.63 14.57 -7.81
N LEU A 128 5.39 14.32 -6.52
CA LEU A 128 5.00 13.01 -6.02
C LEU A 128 3.69 12.52 -6.66
N TYR A 129 2.71 13.42 -6.82
CA TYR A 129 1.47 13.10 -7.52
C TYR A 129 1.71 12.72 -8.98
N GLN A 130 2.54 13.46 -9.72
CA GLN A 130 2.88 13.12 -11.11
C GLN A 130 3.56 11.76 -11.22
N LEU A 131 4.51 11.45 -10.32
CA LEU A 131 5.20 10.17 -10.28
C LEU A 131 4.25 8.99 -10.02
N THR A 132 3.21 9.17 -9.20
CA THR A 132 2.17 8.15 -9.07
C THR A 132 1.44 7.88 -10.38
N GLY A 133 1.12 8.93 -11.14
CA GLY A 133 0.51 8.81 -12.47
C GLY A 133 1.36 7.98 -13.44
N TYR A 134 2.66 8.30 -13.53
CA TYR A 134 3.59 7.55 -14.38
C TYR A 134 3.69 6.07 -14.00
N GLY A 135 3.66 5.75 -12.70
CA GLY A 135 3.61 4.37 -12.23
C GLY A 135 2.41 3.60 -12.80
N TYR A 136 1.22 4.21 -12.78
CA TYR A 136 0.01 3.57 -13.35
C TYR A 136 0.06 3.45 -14.87
N GLU A 137 0.60 4.45 -15.58
CA GLU A 137 0.76 4.42 -17.03
C GLU A 137 1.69 3.28 -17.48
N VAL A 138 2.88 3.19 -16.86
CA VAL A 138 3.84 2.12 -17.12
C VAL A 138 3.23 0.75 -16.83
N MET A 139 2.47 0.62 -15.74
CA MET A 139 1.78 -0.63 -15.41
C MET A 139 0.67 -0.98 -16.40
N ALA A 140 -0.05 0.01 -16.93
CA ALA A 140 -1.07 -0.19 -17.96
C ALA A 140 -0.44 -0.65 -19.28
N ASP A 141 0.69 -0.04 -19.67
CA ASP A 141 1.44 -0.44 -20.86
C ASP A 141 2.01 -1.86 -20.74
N LEU A 142 2.59 -2.21 -19.59
CA LEU A 142 3.03 -3.58 -19.29
C LEU A 142 1.89 -4.59 -19.33
N ALA A 143 0.72 -4.23 -18.80
CA ALA A 143 -0.47 -5.08 -18.84
C ALA A 143 -0.97 -5.28 -20.29
N LYS A 144 -0.96 -4.22 -21.09
CA LYS A 144 -1.28 -4.26 -22.52
C LYS A 144 -0.31 -5.15 -23.28
N GLU A 145 0.99 -5.00 -23.07
CA GLU A 145 2.03 -5.82 -23.70
C GLU A 145 1.87 -7.31 -23.34
N ARG A 146 1.61 -7.62 -22.06
CA ARG A 146 1.33 -9.00 -21.62
C ARG A 146 0.11 -9.60 -22.29
N LEU A 147 -0.93 -8.81 -22.49
CA LEU A 147 -2.15 -9.23 -23.17
C LEU A 147 -1.90 -9.44 -24.68
N GLU A 148 -1.15 -8.55 -25.32
CA GLU A 148 -0.76 -8.74 -26.72
C GLU A 148 0.13 -9.98 -26.89
N ALA A 149 1.07 -10.21 -25.97
CA ALA A 149 1.92 -11.39 -25.98
C ALA A 149 1.11 -12.68 -25.77
N SER A 150 0.13 -12.68 -24.86
CA SER A 150 -0.75 -13.84 -24.66
C SER A 150 -1.60 -14.11 -25.90
N HIS A 151 -2.15 -13.07 -26.54
CA HIS A 151 -2.88 -13.20 -27.79
C HIS A 151 -1.99 -13.77 -28.91
N ARG A 152 -0.77 -13.26 -29.08
CA ARG A 152 0.19 -13.81 -30.06
C ARG A 152 0.50 -15.28 -29.80
N LEU A 153 0.58 -15.71 -28.53
CA LEU A 153 0.84 -17.09 -28.16
C LEU A 153 -0.35 -18.02 -28.46
N VAL A 154 -1.59 -17.52 -28.32
CA VAL A 154 -2.80 -18.23 -28.75
C VAL A 154 -2.83 -18.35 -30.28
N TYR A 155 -2.65 -17.23 -31.00
CA TYR A 155 -2.68 -17.23 -32.46
C TYR A 155 -1.54 -18.05 -33.08
N SER A 156 -0.34 -18.06 -32.48
CA SER A 156 0.77 -18.91 -32.96
C SER A 156 0.52 -20.39 -32.71
N LYS A 157 -0.08 -20.78 -31.57
CA LYS A 157 -0.51 -22.17 -31.34
C LYS A 157 -1.61 -22.62 -32.28
N GLU A 158 -2.49 -21.71 -32.72
CA GLU A 158 -3.54 -21.99 -33.70
C GLU A 158 -2.98 -22.13 -35.13
N PHE A 159 -1.83 -21.52 -35.45
CA PHE A 159 -1.20 -21.60 -36.77
C PHE A 159 -0.17 -22.74 -36.92
N ASP A 160 0.41 -23.23 -35.83
CA ASP A 160 1.41 -24.33 -35.85
C ASP A 160 0.76 -25.73 -35.81
N GLY A 161 -0.58 -25.80 -35.66
CA GLY A 161 -1.39 -27.01 -35.81
C GLY A 161 -1.79 -27.23 -37.26
N GLY A 162 -0.85 -27.66 -38.10
CA GLY A 162 -1.15 -28.14 -39.44
C GLY A 162 -1.83 -29.51 -39.40
N ASP A 163 -3.16 -29.54 -39.51
CA ASP A 163 -3.96 -30.36 -40.44
C ASP A 163 -5.46 -30.25 -40.09
N ASP A 164 -6.28 -30.05 -41.12
CA ASP A 164 -7.75 -30.16 -41.17
C ASP A 164 -8.56 -29.64 -39.98
N HIS A 165 -8.99 -28.37 -40.00
CA HIS A 165 -10.29 -28.02 -39.42
C HIS A 165 -10.95 -26.82 -40.12
N GLU A 166 -12.24 -26.98 -40.39
CA GLU A 166 -13.20 -26.00 -40.91
C GLU A 166 -13.07 -24.60 -40.27
N PRO A 167 -13.48 -23.53 -40.99
CA PRO A 167 -13.40 -22.16 -40.48
C PRO A 167 -14.24 -22.04 -39.21
N THR A 168 -13.56 -22.10 -38.06
CA THR A 168 -14.20 -22.00 -36.75
C THR A 168 -14.65 -20.56 -36.58
N THR A 169 -15.96 -20.34 -36.64
CA THR A 169 -16.58 -19.02 -36.59
C THR A 169 -16.14 -18.27 -35.32
N SER A 170 -15.92 -16.96 -35.39
CA SER A 170 -15.46 -16.12 -34.25
C SER A 170 -16.29 -16.29 -32.96
N ALA A 171 -17.56 -16.69 -33.08
CA ALA A 171 -18.44 -17.02 -31.96
C ALA A 171 -18.00 -18.27 -31.17
N GLU A 172 -17.48 -19.30 -31.84
CA GLU A 172 -16.98 -20.53 -31.20
C GLU A 172 -15.64 -20.29 -30.49
N LEU A 173 -14.79 -19.44 -31.05
CA LEU A 173 -13.53 -19.02 -30.41
C LEU A 173 -13.81 -18.22 -29.13
N LEU A 174 -14.79 -17.32 -29.15
CA LEU A 174 -15.24 -16.59 -27.96
C LEU A 174 -15.85 -17.51 -26.90
N ALA A 175 -16.58 -18.55 -27.31
CA ALA A 175 -17.14 -19.54 -26.39
C ALA A 175 -16.03 -20.39 -25.74
N LYS A 176 -15.06 -20.87 -26.52
CA LYS A 176 -13.89 -21.59 -26.00
C LYS A 176 -13.05 -20.73 -25.06
N HIS A 177 -12.84 -19.45 -25.38
CA HIS A 177 -12.12 -18.53 -24.49
C HIS A 177 -12.88 -18.28 -23.18
N ARG A 178 -14.21 -18.11 -23.24
CA ARG A 178 -15.03 -17.97 -22.02
C ARG A 178 -14.91 -19.21 -21.12
N ASN A 179 -14.96 -20.40 -21.71
CA ASN A 179 -14.83 -21.66 -20.98
C ASN A 179 -13.44 -21.82 -20.36
N ASN A 180 -12.37 -21.56 -21.12
CA ASN A 180 -11.01 -21.60 -20.57
C ASN A 180 -10.81 -20.59 -19.44
N GLN A 181 -11.40 -19.40 -19.54
CA GLN A 181 -11.32 -18.40 -18.48
C GLN A 181 -12.10 -18.82 -17.22
N SER A 182 -13.25 -19.49 -17.37
CA SER A 182 -13.95 -20.07 -16.22
C SER A 182 -13.16 -21.21 -15.59
N ASP A 183 -12.49 -22.04 -16.39
CA ASP A 183 -11.70 -23.17 -15.90
C ASP A 183 -10.49 -22.69 -15.11
N VAL A 184 -9.77 -21.67 -15.60
CA VAL A 184 -8.66 -21.04 -14.85
C VAL A 184 -9.13 -20.41 -13.54
N LYS A 185 -10.31 -19.77 -13.55
CA LYS A 185 -10.90 -19.22 -12.31
C LYS A 185 -11.28 -20.33 -11.33
N LEU A 186 -11.90 -21.40 -11.81
CA LEU A 186 -12.24 -22.56 -10.97
C LEU A 186 -10.99 -23.18 -10.35
N GLU A 187 -9.93 -23.40 -11.12
CA GLU A 187 -8.67 -23.96 -10.61
C GLU A 187 -8.03 -23.05 -9.55
N SER A 188 -8.10 -21.72 -9.73
CA SER A 188 -7.60 -20.77 -8.74
C SER A 188 -8.41 -20.79 -7.44
N LEU A 189 -9.75 -20.87 -7.55
CA LEU A 189 -10.65 -20.95 -6.40
C LEU A 189 -10.48 -22.29 -5.66
N GLU A 190 -10.27 -23.39 -6.38
CA GLU A 190 -9.97 -24.70 -5.77
C GLU A 190 -8.66 -24.66 -4.98
N LYS A 191 -7.62 -24.00 -5.50
CA LYS A 191 -6.35 -23.81 -4.79
C LYS A 191 -6.53 -22.96 -3.53
N GLU A 192 -7.33 -21.90 -3.59
CA GLU A 192 -7.64 -21.08 -2.42
C GLU A 192 -8.45 -21.84 -1.37
N LEU A 193 -9.48 -22.59 -1.79
CA LEU A 193 -10.31 -23.41 -0.93
C LEU A 193 -9.49 -24.48 -0.21
N LYS A 194 -8.54 -25.12 -0.93
CA LYS A 194 -7.62 -26.08 -0.32
C LYS A 194 -6.70 -25.42 0.71
N LYS A 195 -6.20 -24.20 0.45
CA LYS A 195 -5.39 -23.44 1.42
C LYS A 195 -6.19 -23.04 2.66
N THR A 196 -7.43 -22.60 2.49
CA THR A 196 -8.29 -22.21 3.63
C THR A 196 -8.67 -23.43 4.47
N GLN A 197 -8.98 -24.57 3.84
CA GLN A 197 -9.20 -25.83 4.57
C GLN A 197 -7.98 -26.28 5.38
N GLN A 198 -6.76 -26.16 4.81
CA GLN A 198 -5.53 -26.45 5.56
C GLN A 198 -5.35 -25.53 6.76
N LYS A 199 -5.59 -24.22 6.59
CA LYS A 199 -5.53 -23.27 7.71
C LYS A 199 -6.58 -23.58 8.78
N LEU A 200 -7.80 -23.93 8.37
CA LEU A 200 -8.88 -24.26 9.29
C LEU A 200 -8.53 -25.52 10.10
N ALA A 201 -8.00 -26.56 9.47
CA ALA A 201 -7.53 -27.77 10.16
C ALA A 201 -6.40 -27.48 11.17
N LEU A 202 -5.47 -26.57 10.84
CA LEU A 202 -4.41 -26.15 11.77
C LEU A 202 -5.00 -25.42 12.99
N VAL A 203 -5.92 -24.49 12.78
CA VAL A 203 -6.59 -23.74 13.85
C VAL A 203 -7.45 -24.66 14.72
N GLU A 204 -8.14 -25.63 14.13
CA GLU A 204 -8.89 -26.65 14.89
C GLU A 204 -7.97 -27.53 15.75
N ALA A 205 -6.82 -27.94 15.22
CA ALA A 205 -5.83 -28.71 15.97
C ALA A 205 -5.23 -27.89 17.13
N GLU A 206 -4.93 -26.62 16.91
CA GLU A 206 -4.43 -25.72 17.94
C GLU A 206 -5.48 -25.43 19.02
N ASN A 207 -6.72 -25.16 18.63
CA ASN A 207 -7.83 -25.00 19.57
C ASN A 207 -8.06 -26.26 20.40
N LYS A 208 -8.00 -27.45 19.80
CA LYS A 208 -8.11 -28.71 20.53
C LYS A 208 -6.97 -28.87 21.54
N ARG A 209 -5.74 -28.56 21.14
CA ARG A 209 -4.57 -28.59 22.03
C ARG A 209 -4.69 -27.59 23.19
N LEU A 210 -5.19 -26.38 22.92
CA LEU A 210 -5.45 -25.38 23.96
C LEU A 210 -6.56 -25.82 24.92
N LEU A 211 -7.61 -26.47 24.43
CA LEU A 211 -8.66 -27.05 25.27
C LEU A 211 -8.14 -28.18 26.16
N GLU A 212 -7.30 -29.07 25.61
CA GLU A 212 -6.62 -30.13 26.37
C GLU A 212 -5.72 -29.53 27.47
N LEU A 213 -4.90 -28.54 27.12
CA LEU A 213 -4.03 -27.85 28.07
C LEU A 213 -4.82 -27.09 29.15
N ASN A 214 -5.93 -26.46 28.78
CA ASN A 214 -6.85 -25.85 29.74
C ASN A 214 -7.47 -26.89 30.67
N HIS A 215 -7.83 -28.07 30.16
CA HIS A 215 -8.37 -29.15 30.98
C HIS A 215 -7.32 -29.67 31.97
N GLU A 216 -6.08 -29.87 31.53
CA GLU A 216 -4.95 -30.26 32.39
C GLU A 216 -4.66 -29.23 33.49
N LEU A 217 -4.65 -27.94 33.14
CA LEU A 217 -4.45 -26.85 34.10
C LEU A 217 -5.59 -26.79 35.14
N LEU A 218 -6.84 -26.95 34.70
CA LEU A 218 -8.00 -27.00 35.59
C LEU A 218 -7.95 -28.22 36.51
N GLN A 219 -7.53 -29.39 36.03
CA GLN A 219 -7.32 -30.57 36.87
C GLN A 219 -6.19 -30.35 37.89
N GLN A 220 -5.08 -29.71 37.51
CA GLN A 220 -4.00 -29.37 38.45
C GLN A 220 -4.43 -28.35 39.51
N MET A 221 -5.30 -27.40 39.17
CA MET A 221 -5.87 -26.44 40.13
C MET A 221 -6.96 -27.04 41.02
N GLY A 222 -7.77 -27.97 40.48
CA GLY A 222 -8.79 -28.72 41.23
C GLY A 222 -8.22 -29.82 42.13
N GLY A 223 -7.07 -30.40 41.79
CA GLY A 223 -6.36 -31.37 42.63
C GLY A 223 -5.57 -30.74 43.78
N LYS A 224 -5.18 -29.47 43.66
CA LYS A 224 -4.50 -28.70 44.72
C LYS A 224 -5.44 -28.12 45.78
N SER A 225 -6.75 -28.23 45.60
CA SER A 225 -7.75 -27.73 46.55
C SER A 225 -8.25 -28.80 47.53
N HIS A 226 -7.69 -30.02 47.50
CA HIS A 226 -8.01 -31.13 48.44
C HIS A 226 -6.77 -31.81 49.05
N GLN A 227 -5.79 -31.02 49.52
CA GLN A 227 -4.82 -31.43 50.54
C GLN A 227 -4.69 -30.34 51.60
#